data_AF-A0A9D1JC09-F1
#
_entry.id   AF-A0A9D1JC09-F1
#
_cell.length_a   1.000
_cell.length_b   1.000
_cell.length_c   1.000
_cell.angle_alpha   90.00
_cell.angle_beta   90.00
_cell.angle_gamma   90.00
#
_symmetry.space_group_name_H-M   'P 1'
#
loop_
_entity.id
_entity.type
_entity.pdbx_description
1 polymer ?
#
loop_
_entity_poly.entity_id
_entity_poly.type
_entity_poly.pdbx_seq_one_letter_code
_entity_poly.pdbx_strand_id
1 'polypeptide(L)' 'MTAQDCLMILRSVKDAAFATVDAKGRPQVRIIDVMLVENGKLYFCTARGKDFYRQLTASGQVAVTAL' A
#
# COMPACT_ATOMS: atom_id res chain seq x y z
N MET A 1 -17.52 -4.63 -10.56
CA MET A 1 -16.17 -4.52 -9.99
C MET A 1 -16.25 -4.85 -8.51
N THR A 2 -15.63 -5.95 -8.12
CA THR A 2 -15.53 -6.45 -6.74
C THR A 2 -14.22 -5.99 -6.09
N ALA A 3 -14.07 -6.18 -4.78
CA ALA A 3 -12.78 -5.93 -4.12
C ALA A 3 -11.66 -6.80 -4.71
N GLN A 4 -11.95 -8.06 -5.07
CA GLN A 4 -10.99 -8.94 -5.71
C GLN A 4 -10.57 -8.42 -7.09
N ASP A 5 -11.50 -7.88 -7.87
CA ASP A 5 -11.19 -7.27 -9.18
C ASP A 5 -10.22 -6.08 -9.00
N CYS A 6 -10.46 -5.23 -7.99
CA CYS A 6 -9.56 -4.11 -7.67
C CYS A 6 -8.16 -4.58 -7.30
N LEU A 7 -8.03 -5.64 -6.48
CA LEU A 7 -6.73 -6.20 -6.14
C LEU A 7 -6.00 -6.73 -7.37
N MET A 8 -6.70 -7.42 -8.27
CA MET A 8 -6.12 -7.91 -9.52
C MET A 8 -5.66 -6.77 -10.45
N ILE A 9 -6.42 -5.66 -10.51
CA ILE A 9 -6.01 -4.45 -11.23
C ILE A 9 -4.71 -3.88 -10.63
N LEU A 10 -4.65 -3.71 -9.31
CA LEU A 10 -3.44 -3.25 -8.61
C LEU A 10 -2.23 -4.14 -8.93
N ARG A 11 -2.42 -5.46 -8.98
CA ARG A 11 -1.35 -6.40 -9.35
C ARG A 11 -0.91 -6.25 -10.81
N SER A 12 -1.85 -5.96 -11.73
CA SER A 12 -1.56 -5.75 -13.15
C SER A 12 -0.79 -4.46 -13.40
N VAL A 13 -1.15 -3.37 -12.70
CA VAL A 13 -0.44 -2.07 -12.81
C VAL A 13 0.97 -2.17 -12.20
N LYS A 14 1.15 -3.06 -11.21
CA LYS A 14 2.37 -3.30 -10.43
C LYS A 14 2.71 -2.15 -9.50
N ASP A 15 2.79 -0.93 -10.00
CA ASP A 15 3.22 0.22 -9.22
C ASP A 15 2.00 1.03 -8.78
N ALA A 16 1.75 1.08 -7.47
CA ALA A 16 0.60 1.80 -6.92
C ALA A 16 1.05 2.85 -5.90
N ALA A 17 0.27 3.92 -5.75
CA ALA A 17 0.49 4.94 -4.75
C ALA A 17 -0.12 4.51 -3.42
N PHE A 18 0.70 4.46 -2.37
CA PHE A 18 0.32 4.13 -1.00
C PHE A 18 0.41 5.39 -0.14
N ALA A 19 -0.70 5.76 0.48
CA ALA A 19 -0.83 6.93 1.33
C ALA A 19 -0.99 6.53 2.81
N THR A 20 -0.22 7.19 3.68
CA THR A 20 -0.19 6.99 5.14
C THR A 20 -0.18 8.36 5.82
N VAL A 21 -0.32 8.39 7.15
CA VAL A 21 -0.25 9.62 7.95
C VAL A 21 0.93 9.49 8.92
N ASP A 22 1.76 10.53 9.01
CA ASP A 22 2.87 10.56 9.96
C ASP A 22 2.39 10.85 11.40
N ALA A 23 3.31 10.76 12.38
CA ALA A 23 3.00 11.02 13.79
C ALA A 23 2.55 12.46 14.09
N LYS A 24 2.72 13.39 13.14
CA LYS A 24 2.26 14.80 13.23
C LYS A 24 0.94 15.01 12.50
N GLY A 25 0.28 13.96 12.03
CA GLY A 25 -0.98 14.04 11.29
C GLY A 25 -0.82 14.47 9.83
N ARG A 26 0.40 14.47 9.27
CA ARG A 26 0.66 14.93 7.90
C ARG A 26 0.58 13.76 6.91
N PRO A 27 -0.14 13.91 5.78
CA PRO A 27 -0.26 12.87 4.77
C PRO A 27 1.10 12.63 4.09
N GLN A 28 1.37 11.37 3.78
CA GLN A 28 2.58 10.90 3.12
C GLN A 28 2.19 9.96 1.99
N VAL A 29 2.79 10.10 0.81
CA VAL A 29 2.54 9.22 -0.35
C VAL A 29 3.85 8.68 -0.91
N ARG A 30 3.83 7.43 -1.37
CA ARG A 30 4.93 6.85 -2.17
C ARG A 30 4.42 5.80 -3.14
N ILE A 31 5.19 5.58 -4.21
CA ILE A 31 4.98 4.46 -5.12
C ILE A 31 5.58 3.19 -4.50
N ILE A 32 4.81 2.11 -4.53
CA ILE A 32 5.18 0.80 -4.00
C ILE A 32 4.79 -0.28 -5.02
N ASP A 33 5.73 -1.18 -5.26
CA ASP A 33 5.53 -2.35 -6.11
C ASP A 33 4.63 -3.37 -5.40
N VAL A 34 3.55 -3.75 -6.07
CA VAL A 34 2.65 -4.84 -5.70
C VAL A 34 3.25 -6.16 -6.17
N MET A 35 3.75 -6.94 -5.23
CA MET A 35 4.51 -8.17 -5.52
C MET A 35 3.59 -9.34 -5.86
N LEU A 36 2.50 -9.49 -5.09
CA LEU A 36 1.58 -10.62 -5.19
C LEU A 36 0.16 -10.22 -4.76
N VAL A 37 -0.83 -10.83 -5.39
CA VAL A 37 -2.20 -10.88 -4.89
C VAL A 37 -2.63 -12.33 -4.80
N GLU A 38 -3.01 -12.78 -3.61
CA GLU A 38 -3.43 -14.16 -3.36
C GLU A 38 -4.44 -14.21 -2.22
N ASN A 39 -5.48 -15.03 -2.35
CA ASN A 39 -6.51 -15.24 -1.31
C ASN A 39 -7.13 -13.92 -0.78
N GLY A 40 -7.42 -12.97 -1.69
CA GLY A 40 -7.99 -11.67 -1.31
C GLY A 40 -7.03 -10.72 -0.60
N LYS A 41 -5.72 -10.97 -0.65
CA LYS A 41 -4.69 -10.16 0.01
C LYS A 41 -3.67 -9.65 -0.98
N LEU A 42 -3.19 -8.43 -0.74
CA LEU A 42 -2.12 -7.78 -1.48
C LEU A 42 -0.84 -7.80 -0.66
N TYR A 43 0.27 -8.18 -1.30
CA TYR A 43 1.58 -8.24 -0.68
C TYR A 43 2.55 -7.24 -1.32
N PHE A 44 3.30 -6.56 -0.48
CA PHE A 44 4.36 -5.62 -0.84
C PHE A 44 5.48 -5.69 0.20
N CYS A 45 6.64 -5.12 -0.10
CA CYS A 45 7.77 -5.07 0.82
C CYS A 45 8.18 -3.63 1.13
N THR A 46 8.62 -3.39 2.37
CA THR A 46 9.26 -2.14 2.78
C THR A 46 10.34 -2.42 3.83
N ALA A 47 11.41 -1.64 3.82
CA ALA A 47 12.50 -1.79 4.77
C ALA A 47 12.11 -1.24 6.16
N ARG A 48 12.50 -1.95 7.22
CA ARG A 48 12.20 -1.58 8.63
C ARG A 48 12.66 -0.16 9.01
N GLY A 49 13.71 0.34 8.36
CA GLY A 49 14.25 1.68 8.61
C GLY A 49 13.45 2.84 7.99
N LYS A 50 12.50 2.57 7.08
CA LYS A 50 11.73 3.61 6.39
C LYS A 50 10.57 4.12 7.24
N ASP A 51 10.23 5.40 7.06
CA ASP A 51 9.04 6.00 7.68
C ASP A 51 7.76 5.23 7.36
N PHE A 52 7.63 4.72 6.13
CA PHE A 52 6.48 3.95 5.71
C PHE A 52 6.25 2.71 6.59
N TYR A 53 7.32 1.98 6.93
CA TYR A 53 7.22 0.83 7.84
C TYR A 53 6.70 1.28 9.21
N ARG A 54 7.32 2.32 9.80
CA ARG A 54 6.92 2.86 11.11
C ARG A 54 5.46 3.31 11.12
N GLN A 55 5.03 4.02 10.07
CA GLN A 55 3.67 4.52 9.90
C GLN A 55 2.65 3.37 9.83
N LEU A 56 2.91 2.36 9.00
CA LEU A 56 2.05 1.18 8.88
C LEU A 56 1.95 0.39 10.19
N THR A 57 3.07 0.19 10.90
CA THR A 57 3.07 -0.55 12.17
C THR A 57 2.38 0.22 13.30
N ALA A 58 2.33 1.55 13.23
CA ALA A 58 1.70 2.39 14.24
C ALA A 58 0.18 2.51 14.03
N SER A 59 -0.29 2.69 12.79
CA SER A 59 -1.72 2.92 12.51
C SER A 59 -2.48 1.70 12.00
N GLY A 60 -1.80 0.78 11.31
CA GLY A 60 -2.44 -0.30 10.55
C GLY A 60 -3.25 0.17 9.34
N GLN A 61 -3.19 1.46 8.98
CA GLN A 61 -4.02 2.07 7.94
C GLN A 61 -3.20 2.56 6.76
N VAL A 62 -3.75 2.35 5.55
CA VAL A 62 -3.18 2.81 4.29
C VAL A 62 -4.29 3.00 3.25
N ALA A 63 -4.18 4.03 2.43
CA ALA A 63 -5.00 4.18 1.22
C ALA A 63 -4.14 3.84 0.00
N VAL A 64 -4.71 3.12 -0.97
CA VAL A 64 -4.00 2.62 -2.16
C VAL A 64 -4.75 3.04 -3.42
N THR A 65 -4.03 3.58 -4.41
CA THR A 65 -4.59 3.94 -5.71
C THR A 65 -3.62 3.61 -6.84
N ALA A 66 -4.17 3.25 -8.01
CA ALA A 66 -3.44 3.02 -9.25
C ALA A 66 -4.30 3.50 -10.44
N LEU A 67 -3.67 3.65 -11.61
CA LEU A 67 -4.32 4.08 -12.87
C LEU A 67 -4.75 2.88 -13.72
#